data_AF-A0A1J4W5E6-F1
#
_entry.id   AF-A0A1J4W5E6-F1
#
_cell.length_a   1.000
_cell.length_b   1.000
_cell.length_c   1.000
_cell.angle_alpha   90.00
_cell.angle_beta   90.00
_cell.angle_gamma   90.00
#
_symmetry.space_group_name_H-M   'P 1'
#
loop_
_entity.id
_entity.type
_entity.pdbx_description
1 polymer ?
#
loop_
_entity_poly.entity_id
_entity_poly.type
_entity_poly.pdbx_seq_one_letter_code
_entity_poly.pdbx_strand_id
1 'polypeptide(L)'
;MYEDSKFRNIKEKLVEKLNERELEDGEYWQMVYQLLLNEGIVKGSYKNAAAEVTVRLAVRLLPKLPAEEHWGLEKKYIALKGRKLSTEVQEDLRKYSELERMTHDYLKKELGNKLIFRSQFETMIEKYLMNQTDLPNMASKRKQREAAIRISTILELTTREFNVQRDPMKKIKKIGNYDIKILENAVDKL
;
A
#
# COMPACT_ATOMS: atom_id res chain seq x y z
N MET A 1 30.70 4.89 -5.02
CA MET A 1 30.89 6.19 -5.70
C MET A 1 30.05 6.34 -6.97
N TYR A 2 30.20 5.51 -8.01
CA TYR A 2 29.39 5.66 -9.24
C TYR A 2 27.92 5.21 -9.10
N GLU A 3 27.63 4.24 -8.24
CA GLU A 3 26.25 3.80 -7.98
C GLU A 3 25.50 4.82 -7.10
N ASP A 4 26.20 5.49 -6.18
CA ASP A 4 25.65 6.51 -5.30
C ASP A 4 25.17 7.76 -6.06
N SER A 5 25.84 8.14 -7.16
CA SER A 5 25.42 9.27 -7.99
C SER A 5 24.17 8.96 -8.82
N LYS A 6 24.03 7.73 -9.32
CA LYS A 6 22.85 7.29 -10.08
C LYS A 6 21.59 7.29 -9.21
N PHE A 7 21.66 6.68 -8.03
CA PHE A 7 20.51 6.67 -7.11
C PHE A 7 20.16 8.06 -6.58
N ARG A 8 21.15 8.95 -6.42
CA ARG A 8 20.90 10.36 -6.12
C ARG A 8 20.10 11.04 -7.22
N ASN A 9 20.49 10.87 -8.49
CA ASN A 9 19.75 11.41 -9.63
C ASN A 9 18.31 10.87 -9.71
N ILE A 10 18.12 9.58 -9.41
CA ILE A 10 16.78 8.97 -9.34
C ILE A 10 15.94 9.65 -8.25
N LYS A 11 16.49 9.83 -7.04
CA LYS A 11 15.79 10.51 -5.94
C LYS A 11 15.42 11.94 -6.30
N GLU A 12 16.36 12.70 -6.86
CA GLU A 12 16.15 14.09 -7.29
C GLU A 12 15.00 14.18 -8.29
N LYS A 13 15.00 13.35 -9.35
CA LYS A 13 13.92 13.31 -10.35
C LYS A 13 12.58 12.87 -9.78
N LEU A 14 12.56 11.94 -8.83
CA LEU A 14 11.33 11.55 -8.12
C LEU A 14 10.77 12.70 -7.30
N VAL A 15 11.64 13.42 -6.57
CA VAL A 15 11.23 14.59 -5.79
C VAL A 15 10.74 15.72 -6.69
N GLU A 16 11.42 16.00 -7.80
CA GLU A 16 10.96 16.96 -8.81
C GLU A 16 9.56 16.61 -9.30
N LYS A 17 9.30 15.34 -9.63
CA LYS A 17 7.98 14.93 -10.09
C LYS A 17 6.91 15.03 -9.00
N LEU A 18 7.23 14.60 -7.79
CA LEU A 18 6.33 14.71 -6.64
C LEU A 18 6.13 16.17 -6.19
N ASN A 19 7.02 17.09 -6.60
CA ASN A 19 6.88 18.54 -6.48
C ASN A 19 5.95 19.13 -7.56
N GLU A 20 5.68 18.44 -8.65
CA GLU A 20 4.66 18.84 -9.64
C GLU A 20 3.26 18.39 -9.25
N ARG A 21 3.11 17.11 -8.86
CA ARG A 21 1.83 16.51 -8.45
C ARG A 21 2.06 15.22 -7.65
N GLU A 22 1.04 14.77 -6.94
CA GLU A 22 0.98 13.40 -6.46
C GLU A 22 0.92 12.39 -7.61
N LEU A 23 1.44 11.20 -7.34
CA LEU A 23 1.47 10.07 -8.27
C LEU A 23 0.57 8.96 -7.75
N GLU A 24 -0.17 8.32 -8.64
CA GLU A 24 -0.77 7.03 -8.31
C GLU A 24 0.33 5.99 -8.12
N ASP A 25 0.12 5.00 -7.26
CA ASP A 25 1.09 3.94 -6.96
C ASP A 25 1.59 3.25 -8.24
N GLY A 26 0.68 2.95 -9.17
CA GLY A 26 0.99 2.43 -10.50
C GLY A 26 1.92 3.34 -11.33
N GLU A 27 1.67 4.65 -11.30
CA GLU A 27 2.51 5.65 -11.99
C GLU A 27 3.89 5.75 -11.33
N TYR A 28 3.94 5.71 -9.99
CA TYR A 28 5.19 5.72 -9.24
C TYR A 28 6.07 4.52 -9.58
N TRP A 29 5.51 3.30 -9.61
CA TRP A 29 6.27 2.10 -10.00
C TRP A 29 6.83 2.21 -11.41
N GLN A 30 6.01 2.68 -12.36
CA GLN A 30 6.44 2.88 -13.73
C GLN A 30 7.52 3.96 -13.85
N MET A 31 7.39 5.06 -13.11
CA MET A 31 8.39 6.11 -13.11
C MET A 31 9.73 5.62 -12.57
N VAL A 32 9.73 4.92 -11.42
CA VAL A 32 10.97 4.36 -10.86
C VAL A 32 11.61 3.39 -11.85
N TYR A 33 10.81 2.54 -12.52
CA TYR A 33 11.33 1.67 -13.58
C TYR A 33 12.04 2.45 -14.70
N GLN A 34 11.41 3.50 -15.22
CA GLN A 34 12.00 4.31 -16.30
C GLN A 34 13.28 4.99 -15.86
N LEU A 35 13.32 5.51 -14.63
CA LEU A 35 14.53 6.12 -14.08
C LEU A 35 15.67 5.09 -13.91
N LEU A 36 15.36 3.90 -13.39
CA LEU A 36 16.34 2.81 -13.27
C LEU A 36 16.84 2.34 -14.65
N LEU A 37 15.96 2.30 -15.66
CA LEU A 37 16.30 1.95 -17.04
C LEU A 37 17.23 2.99 -17.66
N ASN A 38 16.92 4.27 -17.48
CA ASN A 38 17.71 5.40 -18.00
C ASN A 38 19.11 5.46 -17.38
N GLU A 39 19.25 5.10 -16.10
CA GLU A 39 20.53 4.99 -15.42
C GLU A 39 21.30 3.68 -15.75
N GLY A 40 20.70 2.81 -16.57
CA GLY A 40 21.26 1.51 -16.94
C GLY A 40 21.36 0.51 -15.79
N ILE A 41 20.59 0.71 -14.71
CA ILE A 41 20.56 -0.16 -13.52
C ILE A 41 19.73 -1.42 -13.80
N VAL A 42 18.62 -1.28 -14.53
CA VAL A 42 17.81 -2.40 -15.01
C VAL A 42 17.83 -2.45 -16.53
N LYS A 43 17.57 -3.63 -17.09
CA LYS A 43 17.45 -3.86 -18.53
C LYS A 43 16.22 -4.72 -18.82
N GLY A 44 15.59 -4.53 -19.98
CA GLY A 44 14.46 -5.33 -20.45
C GLY A 44 13.16 -4.54 -20.53
N SER A 45 12.02 -5.23 -20.46
CA SER A 45 10.69 -4.63 -20.45
C SER A 45 10.03 -4.75 -19.08
N TYR A 46 9.11 -3.84 -18.77
CA TYR A 46 8.38 -3.79 -17.51
C TYR A 46 7.41 -4.98 -17.30
N LYS A 47 7.30 -5.94 -18.22
CA LYS A 47 6.25 -6.97 -18.19
C LYS A 47 6.59 -8.25 -17.40
N ASN A 48 7.82 -8.41 -16.87
CA ASN A 48 8.30 -9.68 -16.25
C ASN A 48 9.09 -9.45 -14.93
N ALA A 49 10.07 -10.30 -14.59
CA ALA A 49 10.93 -10.21 -13.40
C ALA A 49 11.54 -8.81 -13.13
N ALA A 50 11.69 -7.98 -14.16
CA ALA A 50 12.07 -6.58 -14.02
C ALA A 50 11.03 -5.75 -13.22
N ALA A 51 9.74 -6.06 -13.33
CA ALA A 51 8.68 -5.46 -12.51
C ALA A 51 8.83 -5.82 -11.04
N GLU A 52 9.15 -7.09 -10.71
CA GLU A 52 9.34 -7.50 -9.32
C GLU A 52 10.55 -6.79 -8.69
N VAL A 53 11.68 -6.75 -9.40
CA VAL A 53 12.88 -6.02 -8.95
C VAL A 53 12.57 -4.53 -8.81
N THR A 54 11.84 -3.94 -9.76
CA THR A 54 11.43 -2.54 -9.71
C THR A 54 10.57 -2.26 -8.50
N VAL A 55 9.51 -3.05 -8.28
CA VAL A 55 8.60 -2.87 -7.14
C VAL A 55 9.40 -2.94 -5.84
N ARG A 56 10.30 -3.93 -5.68
CA ARG A 56 11.15 -4.03 -4.49
C ARG A 56 12.05 -2.80 -4.30
N LEU A 57 12.67 -2.30 -5.37
CA LEU A 57 13.53 -1.11 -5.31
C LEU A 57 12.73 0.14 -4.99
N ALA A 58 11.58 0.32 -5.62
CA ALA A 58 10.72 1.47 -5.41
C ALA A 58 10.09 1.48 -4.00
N VAL A 59 9.77 0.31 -3.42
CA VAL A 59 9.33 0.18 -2.02
C VAL A 59 10.43 0.65 -1.07
N ARG A 60 11.70 0.35 -1.39
CA ARG A 60 12.85 0.75 -0.56
C ARG A 60 13.30 2.19 -0.78
N LEU A 61 13.05 2.73 -1.97
CA LEU A 61 13.31 4.14 -2.27
C LEU A 61 12.34 5.05 -1.56
N LEU A 62 11.07 4.66 -1.43
CA LEU A 62 10.02 5.53 -0.93
C LEU A 62 10.30 6.09 0.48
N PRO A 63 10.73 5.30 1.49
CA PRO A 63 11.12 5.83 2.81
C PRO A 63 12.32 6.79 2.79
N LYS A 64 13.12 6.75 1.72
CA LYS A 64 14.29 7.62 1.53
C LYS A 64 13.93 8.94 0.82
N LEU A 65 12.66 9.12 0.45
CA LEU A 65 12.13 10.35 -0.10
C LEU A 65 11.38 11.12 1.00
N PRO A 66 11.28 12.46 0.92
CA PRO A 66 10.38 13.25 1.76
C PRO A 66 8.92 13.09 1.32
N ALA A 67 8.49 11.84 1.08
CA ALA A 67 7.18 11.48 0.58
C ALA A 67 6.39 10.68 1.62
N GLU A 68 5.07 10.64 1.43
CA GLU A 68 4.13 9.84 2.20
C GLU A 68 3.11 9.17 1.29
N GLU A 69 2.51 8.10 1.83
CA GLU A 69 1.50 7.31 1.13
C GLU A 69 0.11 7.72 1.63
N HIS A 70 -0.80 7.97 0.70
CA HIS A 70 -2.21 8.21 1.00
C HIS A 70 -3.07 7.12 0.37
N TRP A 71 -3.93 6.52 1.18
CA TRP A 71 -4.81 5.44 0.76
C TRP A 71 -6.21 6.00 0.48
N GLY A 72 -6.58 6.05 -0.79
CA GLY A 72 -7.94 6.34 -1.21
C GLY A 72 -8.77 5.07 -1.37
N LEU A 73 -10.05 5.26 -1.71
CA LEU A 73 -10.97 4.17 -1.93
C LEU A 73 -10.66 3.44 -3.23
N GLU A 74 -10.31 4.20 -4.27
CA GLU A 74 -10.06 3.65 -5.59
C GLU A 74 -8.60 3.32 -5.84
N LYS A 75 -7.71 4.18 -5.31
CA LYS A 75 -6.28 4.16 -5.62
C LYS A 75 -5.44 4.44 -4.38
N LYS A 76 -4.14 4.21 -4.52
CA LYS A 76 -3.12 4.64 -3.58
C LYS A 76 -2.30 5.73 -4.24
N TYR A 77 -1.96 6.74 -3.47
CA TYR A 77 -1.25 7.92 -3.92
C TYR A 77 0.05 8.09 -3.13
N ILE A 78 1.04 8.64 -3.80
CA ILE A 78 2.34 9.01 -3.24
C ILE A 78 2.51 10.51 -3.47
N ALA A 79 2.75 11.26 -2.40
CA ALA A 79 2.91 12.71 -2.45
C ALA A 79 4.07 13.15 -1.55
N LEU A 80 4.60 14.35 -1.75
CA LEU A 80 5.52 14.94 -0.79
C LEU A 80 4.80 15.27 0.51
N LYS A 81 5.48 15.07 1.63
CA LYS A 81 4.95 15.36 2.97
C LYS A 81 4.51 16.83 3.06
N GLY A 82 3.29 17.05 3.56
CA GLY A 82 2.74 18.39 3.78
C GLY A 82 2.31 19.13 2.50
N ARG A 83 2.37 18.47 1.34
CA ARG A 83 1.88 19.03 0.09
C ARG A 83 0.35 19.03 0.07
N LYS A 84 -0.25 20.09 -0.48
CA LYS A 84 -1.68 20.10 -0.81
C LYS A 84 -1.95 19.13 -1.98
N LEU A 85 -2.72 18.08 -1.70
CA LEU A 85 -3.21 17.12 -2.69
C LEU A 85 -4.25 17.75 -3.62
N SER A 86 -4.42 17.21 -4.83
CA SER A 86 -5.49 17.65 -5.73
C SER A 86 -6.88 17.36 -5.15
N THR A 87 -7.89 18.07 -5.66
CA THR A 87 -9.28 17.89 -5.25
C THR A 87 -9.78 16.46 -5.50
N GLU A 88 -9.35 15.83 -6.60
CA GLU A 88 -9.72 14.45 -6.92
C GLU A 88 -9.20 13.48 -5.86
N VAL A 89 -7.93 13.61 -5.49
CA VAL A 89 -7.30 12.76 -4.47
C VAL A 89 -7.92 13.02 -3.10
N GLN A 90 -8.16 14.28 -2.74
CA GLN A 90 -8.83 14.61 -1.48
C GLN A 90 -10.22 13.97 -1.38
N GLU A 91 -10.98 13.95 -2.48
CA GLU A 91 -12.30 13.31 -2.52
C GLU A 91 -12.20 11.79 -2.38
N ASP A 92 -11.22 11.13 -3.01
CA ASP A 92 -11.00 9.68 -2.85
C ASP A 92 -10.60 9.32 -1.41
N LEU A 93 -9.73 10.12 -0.79
CA LEU A 93 -9.34 9.96 0.62
C LEU A 93 -10.52 10.18 1.58
N ARG A 94 -11.38 11.17 1.29
CA ARG A 94 -12.58 11.46 2.08
C ARG A 94 -13.54 10.27 2.06
N LYS A 95 -13.80 9.71 0.88
CA LYS A 95 -14.64 8.51 0.71
C LYS A 95 -14.07 7.31 1.45
N TYR A 96 -12.74 7.11 1.40
CA TYR A 96 -12.08 6.05 2.16
C TYR A 96 -12.27 6.22 3.67
N SER A 97 -12.04 7.43 4.17
CA SER A 97 -12.19 7.75 5.60
C SER A 97 -13.64 7.57 6.09
N GLU A 98 -14.60 7.94 5.26
CA GLU A 98 -16.03 7.73 5.54
C GLU A 98 -16.36 6.23 5.63
N LEU A 99 -15.84 5.42 4.72
CA LEU A 99 -16.02 3.97 4.75
C LEU A 99 -15.37 3.32 5.98
N GLU A 100 -14.17 3.75 6.35
CA GLU A 100 -13.50 3.27 7.57
C GLU A 100 -14.37 3.53 8.79
N ARG A 101 -14.89 4.77 8.93
CA ARG A 101 -15.80 5.16 10.03
C ARG A 101 -17.07 4.33 10.04
N MET A 102 -17.74 4.19 8.90
CA MET A 102 -18.97 3.39 8.80
C MET A 102 -18.73 1.91 9.15
N THR A 103 -17.58 1.37 8.75
CA THR A 103 -17.17 0.00 9.09
C THR A 103 -16.92 -0.14 10.59
N HIS A 104 -16.23 0.82 11.21
CA HIS A 104 -16.02 0.86 12.65
C HIS A 104 -17.35 0.87 13.42
N ASP A 105 -18.27 1.77 13.05
CA ASP A 105 -19.59 1.90 13.67
C ASP A 105 -20.40 0.59 13.57
N TYR A 106 -20.38 -0.04 12.39
CA TYR A 106 -21.00 -1.35 12.17
C TYR A 106 -20.41 -2.42 13.09
N LEU A 107 -19.08 -2.55 13.10
CA LEU A 107 -18.40 -3.55 13.93
C LEU A 107 -18.67 -3.33 15.42
N LYS A 108 -18.70 -2.08 15.87
CA LYS A 108 -19.01 -1.73 17.26
C LYS A 108 -20.41 -2.19 17.66
N LYS A 109 -21.39 -2.02 16.76
CA LYS A 109 -22.77 -2.49 16.98
C LYS A 109 -22.87 -4.02 17.02
N GLU A 110 -22.20 -4.72 16.12
CA GLU A 110 -22.29 -6.19 16.00
C GLU A 110 -21.49 -6.95 17.08
N LEU A 111 -20.30 -6.43 17.40
CA LEU A 111 -19.35 -7.10 18.28
C LEU A 111 -19.48 -6.67 19.73
N GLY A 112 -19.74 -5.39 20.01
CA GLY A 112 -19.60 -4.83 21.36
C GLY A 112 -18.24 -5.21 21.95
N ASN A 113 -18.24 -5.88 23.11
CA ASN A 113 -17.02 -6.33 23.81
C ASN A 113 -16.63 -7.79 23.53
N LYS A 114 -17.25 -8.47 22.55
CA LYS A 114 -17.00 -9.90 22.28
C LYS A 114 -15.55 -10.15 21.85
N LEU A 115 -14.96 -11.23 22.37
CA LEU A 115 -13.68 -11.75 21.88
C LEU A 115 -13.91 -12.50 20.56
N ILE A 116 -13.18 -12.14 19.52
CA ILE A 116 -13.28 -12.76 18.19
C ILE A 116 -11.90 -13.05 17.61
N PHE A 117 -11.82 -14.02 16.70
CA PHE A 117 -10.59 -14.26 15.95
C PHE A 117 -10.41 -13.29 14.79
N ARG A 118 -9.16 -13.00 14.44
CA ARG A 118 -8.80 -12.10 13.34
C ARG A 118 -9.46 -12.52 12.01
N SER A 119 -9.48 -13.80 11.67
CA SER A 119 -10.15 -14.27 10.45
C SER A 119 -11.65 -13.97 10.44
N GLN A 120 -12.30 -14.02 11.60
CA GLN A 120 -13.72 -13.67 11.74
C GLN A 120 -13.93 -12.17 11.59
N PHE A 121 -13.05 -11.36 12.18
CA PHE A 121 -13.06 -9.91 12.05
C PHE A 121 -12.91 -9.46 10.59
N GLU A 122 -11.90 -9.98 9.89
CA GLU A 122 -11.66 -9.73 8.46
C GLU A 122 -12.87 -10.15 7.61
N THR A 123 -13.47 -11.30 7.91
CA THR A 123 -14.67 -11.79 7.20
C THR A 123 -15.88 -10.89 7.42
N MET A 124 -16.07 -10.35 8.63
CA MET A 124 -17.18 -9.43 8.91
C MET A 124 -17.03 -8.11 8.16
N ILE A 125 -15.81 -7.58 8.10
CA ILE A 125 -15.50 -6.38 7.31
C ILE A 125 -15.77 -6.66 5.82
N GLU A 126 -15.24 -7.77 5.30
CA GLU A 126 -15.44 -8.13 3.88
C GLU A 126 -16.94 -8.23 3.53
N LYS A 127 -17.73 -8.90 4.37
CA LYS A 127 -19.19 -8.98 4.19
C LYS A 127 -19.88 -7.63 4.26
N TYR A 128 -19.47 -6.77 5.20
CA TYR A 128 -20.02 -5.43 5.33
C TYR A 128 -19.78 -4.62 4.05
N LEU A 129 -18.54 -4.60 3.57
CA LEU A 129 -18.15 -3.90 2.35
C LEU A 129 -18.87 -4.42 1.10
N MET A 130 -19.08 -5.74 0.99
CA MET A 130 -19.81 -6.35 -0.12
C MET A 130 -21.30 -5.96 -0.16
N ASN A 131 -21.88 -5.61 0.98
CA ASN A 131 -23.31 -5.28 1.11
C ASN A 131 -23.59 -3.77 1.01
N GLN A 132 -22.57 -2.91 0.95
CA GLN A 132 -22.76 -1.48 0.77
C GLN A 132 -23.04 -1.17 -0.71
N THR A 133 -24.29 -0.81 -1.02
CA THR A 133 -24.74 -0.45 -2.37
C THR A 133 -24.27 0.93 -2.83
N ASP A 134 -23.96 1.81 -1.88
CA ASP A 134 -23.67 3.23 -2.13
C ASP A 134 -22.17 3.53 -2.22
N LEU A 135 -21.31 2.53 -2.02
CA LEU A 135 -19.89 2.69 -2.29
C LEU A 135 -19.68 2.75 -3.81
N PRO A 136 -18.92 3.75 -4.33
CA PRO A 136 -18.59 3.85 -5.73
C PRO A 136 -18.13 2.48 -6.20
N ASN A 137 -18.82 1.98 -7.22
CA ASN A 137 -18.65 0.67 -7.84
C ASN A 137 -17.19 0.19 -7.70
N MET A 138 -16.87 -0.49 -6.59
CA MET A 138 -15.54 -1.07 -6.40
C MET A 138 -15.52 -2.22 -7.38
N ALA A 139 -15.17 -1.91 -8.63
CA ALA A 139 -15.58 -2.63 -9.83
C ALA A 139 -15.10 -4.09 -9.89
N SER A 140 -14.37 -4.55 -8.87
CA SER A 140 -14.02 -5.94 -8.68
C SER A 140 -14.03 -6.34 -7.19
N LYS A 141 -14.42 -7.60 -6.93
CA LYS A 141 -14.26 -8.27 -5.63
C LYS A 141 -12.83 -8.18 -5.08
N ARG A 142 -11.83 -8.08 -5.96
CA ARG A 142 -10.42 -7.90 -5.57
C ARG A 142 -10.19 -6.58 -4.84
N LYS A 143 -10.70 -5.46 -5.37
CA LYS A 143 -10.58 -4.15 -4.71
C LYS A 143 -11.30 -4.11 -3.36
N GLN A 144 -12.48 -4.73 -3.28
CA GLN A 144 -13.22 -4.85 -2.02
C GLN A 144 -12.44 -5.64 -0.96
N ARG A 145 -11.81 -6.75 -1.35
CA ARG A 145 -10.98 -7.56 -0.45
C ARG A 145 -9.71 -6.81 -0.01
N GLU A 146 -9.06 -6.07 -0.91
CA GLU A 146 -7.92 -5.23 -0.56
C GLU A 146 -8.32 -4.12 0.42
N ALA A 147 -9.47 -3.47 0.22
CA ALA A 147 -10.02 -2.49 1.16
C ALA A 147 -10.35 -3.13 2.51
N ALA A 148 -10.95 -4.32 2.54
CA ALA A 148 -11.29 -5.06 3.77
C ALA A 148 -10.04 -5.37 4.62
N ILE A 149 -8.99 -5.88 3.99
CA ILE A 149 -7.72 -6.20 4.67
C ILE A 149 -7.11 -4.93 5.27
N ARG A 150 -7.16 -3.80 4.55
CA ARG A 150 -6.61 -2.53 5.03
C ARG A 150 -7.41 -1.97 6.19
N ILE A 151 -8.73 -1.87 6.05
CA ILE A 151 -9.61 -1.39 7.12
C ILE A 151 -9.46 -2.28 8.35
N SER A 152 -9.41 -3.61 8.18
CA SER A 152 -9.15 -4.53 9.29
C SER A 152 -7.83 -4.24 9.99
N THR A 153 -6.76 -4.00 9.23
CA THR A 153 -5.43 -3.72 9.78
C THR A 153 -5.40 -2.38 10.50
N ILE A 154 -6.01 -1.34 9.93
CA ILE A 154 -6.08 -0.02 10.56
C ILE A 154 -6.87 -0.14 11.86
N LEU A 155 -8.08 -0.69 11.83
CA LEU A 155 -8.91 -0.83 13.02
C LEU A 155 -8.23 -1.69 14.10
N GLU A 156 -7.55 -2.78 13.75
CA GLU A 156 -6.79 -3.60 14.71
C GLU A 156 -5.65 -2.80 15.37
N LEU A 157 -4.97 -1.91 14.63
CA LEU A 157 -3.82 -1.14 15.12
C LEU A 157 -4.21 0.13 15.86
N THR A 158 -5.28 0.82 15.43
CA THR A 158 -5.66 2.14 15.93
C THR A 158 -6.75 2.08 16.98
N THR A 159 -7.57 1.02 16.98
CA THR A 159 -8.70 0.89 17.91
C THR A 159 -8.50 -0.27 18.88
N ARG A 160 -8.16 0.06 20.13
CA ARG A 160 -8.14 -0.90 21.26
C ARG A 160 -9.56 -1.30 21.72
N GLU A 161 -10.58 -0.87 20.99
CA GLU A 161 -12.00 -1.09 21.33
C GLU A 161 -12.45 -2.51 20.98
N PHE A 162 -11.77 -3.19 20.06
CA PHE A 162 -12.13 -4.55 19.65
C PHE A 162 -11.22 -5.60 20.32
N ASN A 163 -11.83 -6.59 20.96
CA ASN A 163 -11.13 -7.74 21.51
C ASN A 163 -10.84 -8.76 20.39
N VAL A 164 -9.82 -8.48 19.56
CA VAL A 164 -9.39 -9.37 18.47
C VAL A 164 -8.19 -10.21 18.92
N GLN A 165 -8.34 -11.53 18.84
CA GLN A 165 -7.23 -12.47 19.06
C GLN A 165 -6.73 -13.07 17.75
N ARG A 166 -5.43 -13.37 17.68
CA ARG A 166 -4.85 -14.06 16.53
C ARG A 166 -5.46 -15.44 16.38
N ASP A 167 -5.72 -15.85 15.14
CA ASP A 167 -6.10 -17.22 14.84
C ASP A 167 -5.02 -18.20 15.35
N PRO A 168 -5.42 -19.36 15.90
CA PRO A 168 -4.48 -20.43 16.18
C PRO A 168 -3.75 -20.80 14.88
N MET A 169 -2.41 -20.84 14.92
CA MET A 169 -1.58 -21.07 13.74
C MET A 169 -2.02 -22.34 13.01
N LYS A 170 -2.66 -22.19 11.84
CA LYS A 170 -2.69 -23.25 10.84
C LYS A 170 -1.25 -23.47 10.39
N LYS A 171 -0.75 -24.71 10.47
CA LYS A 171 0.58 -25.10 9.99
C LYS A 171 0.83 -24.47 8.62
N ILE A 172 1.73 -23.49 8.56
CA ILE A 172 2.10 -22.81 7.33
C ILE A 172 2.80 -23.86 6.46
N LYS A 173 2.19 -24.26 5.34
CA LYS A 173 2.94 -24.96 4.28
C LYS A 173 3.97 -23.97 3.75
N LYS A 174 5.26 -24.30 3.91
CA LYS A 174 6.37 -23.58 3.25
C LYS A 174 6.07 -23.50 1.76
N ILE A 175 6.12 -22.30 1.20
CA ILE A 175 6.11 -22.07 -0.25
C ILE A 175 7.48 -21.50 -0.61
N GLY A 176 8.29 -22.30 -1.33
CA GLY A 176 9.43 -21.85 -2.12
C GLY A 176 10.80 -21.71 -1.42
N ASN A 177 11.85 -21.84 -2.23
CA ASN A 177 13.27 -21.60 -1.90
C ASN A 177 13.76 -20.41 -2.72
N TYR A 178 13.82 -19.22 -2.14
CA TYR A 178 14.60 -18.12 -2.71
C TYR A 178 15.37 -17.42 -1.60
N ASP A 179 16.69 -17.37 -1.75
CA ASP A 179 17.59 -16.79 -0.76
C ASP A 179 17.77 -15.28 -1.04
N ILE A 180 16.79 -14.51 -0.58
CA ILE A 180 16.64 -13.07 -0.82
C ILE A 180 17.75 -12.24 -0.14
N LYS A 181 18.44 -12.81 0.86
CA LYS A 181 19.46 -12.15 1.70
C LYS A 181 20.63 -11.52 0.96
N ILE A 182 21.03 -12.07 -0.19
CA ILE A 182 22.21 -11.58 -0.93
C ILE A 182 21.92 -10.23 -1.62
N LEU A 183 20.67 -9.98 -2.02
CA LEU A 183 20.24 -8.67 -2.55
C LEU A 183 19.88 -7.68 -1.44
N GLU A 184 19.50 -8.15 -0.25
CA GLU A 184 19.19 -7.30 0.91
C GLU A 184 20.42 -6.55 1.40
N ASN A 185 21.56 -7.23 1.49
CA ASN A 185 22.81 -6.68 2.00
C ASN A 185 23.43 -5.57 1.12
N ALA A 186 23.05 -5.45 -0.15
CA ALA A 186 23.52 -4.39 -1.03
C ALA A 186 22.72 -3.09 -0.87
N VAL A 187 21.45 -3.19 -0.45
CA VAL A 187 20.55 -2.03 -0.33
C VAL A 187 20.54 -1.45 1.08
N ASP A 188 20.83 -2.25 2.11
CA ASP A 188 20.99 -1.78 3.49
C ASP A 188 22.28 -0.98 3.71
N LYS A 189 23.19 -0.99 2.73
CA LYS A 189 24.40 -0.16 2.68
C LYS A 189 24.21 1.19 1.95
N LEU A 190 23.00 1.47 1.46
CA LEU A 190 22.55 2.75 0.88
C LEU A 190 21.68 3.53 1.85
#